data_AF-A0A2H6H6F9-F1
#
_entry.id   AF-A0A2H6H6F9-F1
#
_cell.length_a   1.000
_cell.length_b   1.000
_cell.length_c   1.000
_cell.angle_alpha   90.00
_cell.angle_beta   90.00
_cell.angle_gamma   90.00
#
_symmetry.space_group_name_H-M   'P 1'
#
loop_
_entity.id
_entity.type
_entity.pdbx_description
1 polymer ?
#
loop_
_entity_poly.entity_id
_entity_poly.type
_entity_poly.pdbx_seq_one_letter_code
_entity_poly.pdbx_strand_id
1 'polypeptide(L)'
;MRRVLHRFGVVAVMLAVSCTGGRGAIPAGGVPSVTVQPGSDSGQPASVLTADPSEALLFVAGCVRDAGFSVTVDVGAGSWEAHVPPEQQDKLTEVVISCSQAATEQGLIPSSLPSRDELETMYAINELISACLADHDYPTVDAPSLEQFLDSGGLTWDPFLAALEGIWATPDPDHAGYDTAEAQLYRSCPQAYSAWLPLLTDR
;
A
#
# COMPACT_ATOMS: atom_id res chain seq x y z
N MET A 1 13.40 12.83 -45.76
CA MET A 1 13.90 12.09 -44.57
C MET A 1 13.28 12.71 -43.33
N ARG A 2 12.17 12.15 -42.81
CA ARG A 2 11.52 12.60 -41.56
C ARG A 2 12.07 11.74 -40.42
N ARG A 3 12.74 12.37 -39.44
CA ARG A 3 13.14 11.69 -38.19
C ARG A 3 11.90 11.54 -37.32
N VAL A 4 11.50 10.29 -37.06
CA VAL A 4 10.50 9.95 -36.05
C VAL A 4 11.23 9.93 -34.71
N LEU A 5 10.91 10.89 -33.84
CA LEU A 5 11.32 10.87 -32.44
C LEU A 5 10.48 9.81 -31.74
N HIS A 6 11.05 8.62 -31.52
CA HIS A 6 10.45 7.62 -30.64
C HIS A 6 10.46 8.17 -29.21
N ARG A 7 9.26 8.40 -28.65
CA ARG A 7 9.07 8.66 -27.22
C ARG A 7 9.24 7.33 -26.50
N PHE A 8 10.38 7.13 -25.86
CA PHE A 8 10.57 6.04 -24.90
C PHE A 8 9.87 6.45 -23.60
N GLY A 9 8.98 5.59 -23.10
CA GLY A 9 8.44 5.72 -21.75
C GLY A 9 9.41 5.08 -20.77
N VAL A 10 9.78 5.80 -19.71
CA VAL A 10 10.59 5.28 -18.61
C VAL A 10 9.64 4.86 -17.50
N VAL A 11 9.70 3.61 -17.07
CA VAL A 11 9.02 3.14 -15.86
C VAL A 11 10.09 3.01 -14.78
N ALA A 12 10.10 3.97 -13.85
CA ALA A 12 10.94 3.92 -12.66
C ALA A 12 10.09 3.40 -11.50
N VAL A 13 10.41 2.21 -10.98
CA VAL A 13 9.77 1.68 -9.78
C VAL A 13 10.64 2.06 -8.59
N MET A 14 10.19 3.05 -7.80
CA MET A 14 10.77 3.33 -6.49
C MET A 14 10.04 2.51 -5.43
N LEU A 15 10.79 1.69 -4.68
CA LEU A 15 10.31 1.13 -3.42
C LEU A 15 10.32 2.24 -2.36
N ALA A 16 9.15 2.85 -2.11
CA ALA A 16 9.01 3.87 -1.09
C ALA A 16 8.92 3.24 0.30
N VAL A 17 10.02 3.27 1.06
CA VAL A 17 10.02 2.95 2.49
C VAL A 17 9.71 4.24 3.26
N SER A 18 8.52 4.31 3.85
CA SER A 18 8.09 5.47 4.64
C SER A 18 8.73 5.41 6.04
N CYS A 19 9.81 6.16 6.25
CA CYS A 19 10.36 6.41 7.58
C CYS A 19 9.71 7.66 8.20
N THR A 20 8.56 7.52 8.86
CA THR A 20 7.97 8.62 9.65
C THR A 20 8.58 8.65 11.05
N GLY A 21 9.71 9.34 11.20
CA GLY A 21 10.28 9.72 12.49
C GLY A 21 9.90 11.16 12.84
N GLY A 22 8.91 11.35 13.71
CA GLY A 22 8.57 12.66 14.25
C GLY A 22 9.51 13.08 15.39
N ARG A 23 9.82 14.37 15.48
CA ARG A 23 9.59 15.17 16.71
C ARG A 23 9.87 16.65 16.50
N GLY A 24 9.03 17.46 17.13
CA GLY A 24 9.07 18.91 17.06
C GLY A 24 10.06 19.59 18.01
N ALA A 25 9.91 20.93 17.96
CA ALA A 25 10.42 21.99 18.82
C ALA A 25 11.93 22.31 18.76
N ILE A 26 12.17 23.43 18.08
CA ILE A 26 13.41 24.22 17.91
C ILE A 26 13.79 24.93 19.23
N PRO A 27 15.09 25.06 19.53
CA PRO A 27 15.63 26.33 20.00
C PRO A 27 16.62 26.92 19.00
N ALA A 28 16.58 28.25 18.92
CA ALA A 28 17.15 29.07 17.87
C ALA A 28 18.68 29.15 17.91
N GLY A 29 19.28 29.22 16.71
CA GLY A 29 20.60 29.83 16.49
C GLY A 29 21.71 28.84 16.15
N GLY A 30 21.77 28.41 14.89
CA GLY A 30 22.91 27.67 14.34
C GLY A 30 22.46 26.69 13.26
N VAL A 31 22.97 26.86 12.04
CA VAL A 31 22.68 25.99 10.89
C VAL A 31 23.17 24.57 11.22
N PRO A 32 22.31 23.52 11.32
CA PRO A 32 22.78 22.20 11.70
C PRO A 32 22.93 21.29 10.47
N SER A 33 24.15 20.81 10.26
CA SER A 33 24.38 19.49 9.65
C SER A 33 24.02 18.45 10.70
N VAL A 34 23.07 17.56 10.38
CA VAL A 34 22.68 16.47 11.29
C VAL A 34 23.52 15.23 10.97
N THR A 35 24.49 14.97 11.85
CA THR A 35 25.17 13.66 11.97
C THR A 35 24.44 12.89 13.07
N VAL A 36 23.83 11.74 12.75
CA VAL A 36 23.24 10.85 13.76
C VAL A 36 24.29 9.83 14.20
N GLN A 37 24.65 9.85 15.48
CA GLN A 37 25.48 8.83 16.14
C GLN A 37 24.63 7.63 16.58
N PRO A 38 25.19 6.40 16.62
CA PRO A 38 24.49 5.21 17.06
C PRO A 38 24.44 5.13 18.60
N GLY A 39 23.23 5.01 19.16
CA GLY A 39 22.97 4.82 20.59
C GLY A 39 22.15 3.56 20.85
N SER A 40 22.60 2.79 21.83
CA SER A 40 22.11 1.48 22.25
C SER A 40 20.70 1.43 22.84
N ASP A 41 20.04 0.31 22.56
CA ASP A 41 19.16 -0.52 23.40
C ASP A 41 17.83 0.05 23.93
N SER A 42 16.74 -0.47 23.35
CA SER A 42 15.44 -0.67 24.00
C SER A 42 14.69 -1.74 23.22
N GLY A 43 14.46 -2.89 23.85
CA GLY A 43 13.85 -4.08 23.25
C GLY A 43 12.43 -3.86 22.75
N GLN A 44 12.30 -3.63 21.45
CA GLN A 44 11.16 -4.06 20.65
C GLN A 44 11.55 -5.39 20.00
N PRO A 45 10.66 -6.40 19.92
CA PRO A 45 10.89 -7.48 18.99
C PRO A 45 10.94 -6.84 17.61
N ALA A 46 12.14 -6.85 17.01
CA ALA A 46 12.29 -6.52 15.62
C ALA A 46 11.33 -7.42 14.86
N SER A 47 10.35 -6.84 14.17
CA SER A 47 9.80 -7.53 13.01
C SER A 47 10.99 -7.78 12.11
N VAL A 48 11.41 -9.04 12.06
CA VAL A 48 12.64 -9.49 11.44
C VAL A 48 12.43 -9.40 9.92
N LEU A 49 12.73 -8.24 9.34
CA LEU A 49 13.18 -8.19 7.96
C LEU A 49 14.66 -8.58 7.97
N THR A 50 14.93 -9.88 7.81
CA THR A 50 16.30 -10.41 7.72
C THR A 50 16.96 -10.22 6.37
N ALA A 51 16.20 -9.88 5.33
CA ALA A 51 16.76 -9.71 3.99
C ALA A 51 17.36 -8.31 3.83
N ASP A 52 18.60 -8.24 3.36
CA ASP A 52 19.22 -6.99 2.94
C ASP A 52 18.36 -6.38 1.82
N PRO A 53 17.88 -5.12 1.91
CA PRO A 53 17.09 -4.50 0.85
C PRO A 53 17.81 -4.50 -0.51
N SER A 54 19.14 -4.58 -0.51
CA SER A 54 19.97 -4.75 -1.71
C SER A 54 19.79 -6.14 -2.33
N GLU A 55 19.56 -7.17 -1.52
CA GLU A 55 19.33 -8.55 -1.97
C GLU A 55 17.99 -8.67 -2.71
N ALA A 56 16.93 -8.08 -2.15
CA ALA A 56 15.62 -8.02 -2.80
C ALA A 56 15.67 -7.25 -4.13
N LEU A 57 16.35 -6.11 -4.15
CA LEU A 57 16.55 -5.30 -5.35
C LEU A 57 17.26 -6.08 -6.45
N LEU A 58 18.36 -6.74 -6.11
CA LEU A 58 19.16 -7.52 -7.04
C LEU A 58 18.42 -8.76 -7.53
N PHE A 59 17.63 -9.40 -6.66
CA PHE A 59 16.79 -10.54 -7.03
C PHE A 59 15.75 -10.16 -8.09
N VAL A 60 14.95 -9.11 -7.84
CA VAL A 60 13.91 -8.67 -8.79
C VAL A 60 14.54 -8.22 -10.11
N ALA A 61 15.61 -7.40 -10.05
CA ALA A 61 16.31 -6.96 -11.25
C ALA A 61 16.93 -8.13 -12.04
N GLY A 62 17.41 -9.17 -11.36
CA GLY A 62 17.89 -10.42 -11.95
C GLY A 62 16.77 -11.16 -12.67
N CYS A 63 15.65 -11.40 -11.99
CA CYS A 63 14.48 -12.08 -12.55
C CYS A 63 13.92 -11.35 -13.79
N VAL A 64 13.81 -10.03 -13.76
CA VAL A 64 13.36 -9.22 -14.91
C VAL A 64 14.35 -9.32 -16.07
N ARG A 65 15.66 -9.38 -15.78
CA ARG A 65 16.70 -9.59 -16.79
C ARG A 65 16.61 -10.99 -17.42
N ASP A 66 16.36 -12.02 -16.62
CA ASP A 66 16.20 -13.41 -17.08
C ASP A 66 14.95 -13.58 -17.95
N ALA A 67 13.92 -12.75 -17.74
CA ALA A 67 12.75 -12.65 -18.61
C ALA A 67 13.02 -11.92 -19.95
N GLY A 68 14.24 -11.45 -20.18
CA GLY A 68 14.70 -10.88 -21.45
C GLY A 68 14.69 -9.36 -21.52
N PHE A 69 14.44 -8.66 -20.41
CA PHE A 69 14.46 -7.20 -20.37
C PHE A 69 15.85 -6.65 -20.03
N SER A 70 16.21 -5.51 -20.62
CA SER A 70 17.43 -4.80 -20.26
C SER A 70 17.19 -4.01 -18.97
N VAL A 71 17.93 -4.35 -17.91
CA VAL A 71 17.81 -3.74 -16.58
C VAL A 71 19.14 -3.13 -16.12
N THR A 72 19.09 -1.85 -15.74
CA THR A 72 20.17 -1.16 -15.02
C THR A 72 19.81 -1.09 -13.54
N VAL A 73 20.76 -1.38 -12.66
CA VAL A 73 20.56 -1.34 -11.20
C VAL A 73 21.43 -0.26 -10.59
N ASP A 74 20.85 0.57 -9.75
CA ASP A 74 21.56 1.48 -8.86
C ASP A 74 21.30 1.06 -7.41
N VAL A 75 22.26 0.31 -6.87
CA VAL A 75 22.22 -0.17 -5.48
C VAL A 75 22.31 0.99 -4.50
N GLY A 76 23.03 2.07 -4.82
CA GLY A 76 23.16 3.25 -3.96
C GLY A 76 21.86 4.03 -3.86
N ALA A 77 21.06 4.04 -4.93
CA ALA A 77 19.72 4.62 -4.96
C ALA A 77 18.61 3.62 -4.57
N GLY A 78 18.93 2.34 -4.34
CA GLY A 78 17.93 1.31 -4.04
C GLY A 78 16.91 1.13 -5.18
N SER A 79 17.34 1.25 -6.44
CA SER A 79 16.44 1.26 -7.59
C SER A 79 16.99 0.46 -8.77
N TRP A 80 16.09 0.09 -9.68
CA TRP A 80 16.44 -0.46 -10.97
C TRP A 80 15.52 0.12 -12.04
N GLU A 81 16.00 0.14 -13.27
CA GLU A 81 15.27 0.70 -14.41
C GLU A 81 15.31 -0.28 -15.57
N ALA A 82 14.17 -0.48 -16.23
CA ALA A 82 14.10 -1.16 -17.53
C ALA A 82 13.60 -0.18 -18.59
N HIS A 83 14.36 -0.08 -19.67
CA HIS A 83 14.02 0.76 -20.81
C HIS A 83 13.35 -0.10 -21.88
N VAL A 84 12.01 0.00 -21.98
CA VAL A 84 11.21 -0.77 -22.93
C VAL A 84 10.36 0.14 -23.84
N PRO A 85 10.11 -0.24 -25.10
CA PRO A 85 9.13 0.42 -25.93
C PRO A 85 7.72 0.37 -25.31
N PRO A 86 6.82 1.34 -25.62
CA PRO A 86 5.45 1.37 -25.07
C PRO A 86 4.68 0.06 -25.24
N GLU A 87 4.85 -0.62 -26.38
CA GLU A 87 4.19 -1.90 -26.68
C GLU A 87 4.64 -3.08 -25.80
N GLN A 88 5.69 -2.91 -24.99
CA GLN A 88 6.20 -3.92 -24.04
C GLN A 88 5.93 -3.55 -22.57
N GLN A 89 5.30 -2.41 -22.27
CA GLN A 89 5.07 -1.96 -20.89
C GLN A 89 4.16 -2.90 -20.11
N ASP A 90 3.07 -3.39 -20.71
CA ASP A 90 2.16 -4.33 -20.05
C ASP A 90 2.89 -5.64 -19.71
N LYS A 91 3.67 -6.16 -20.66
CA LYS A 91 4.47 -7.37 -20.46
C LYS A 91 5.56 -7.17 -19.40
N LEU A 92 6.21 -6.02 -19.36
CA LEU A 92 7.17 -5.70 -18.30
C LEU A 92 6.48 -5.66 -16.95
N THR A 93 5.30 -5.03 -16.86
CA THR A 93 4.50 -4.96 -15.62
C THR A 93 4.15 -6.36 -15.11
N GLU A 94 3.65 -7.25 -15.97
CA GLU A 94 3.34 -8.64 -15.62
C GLU A 94 4.58 -9.38 -15.08
N VAL A 95 5.73 -9.24 -15.74
CA VAL A 95 6.99 -9.84 -15.29
C VAL A 95 7.44 -9.28 -13.96
N VAL A 96 7.35 -7.96 -13.75
CA VAL A 96 7.71 -7.33 -12.47
C VAL A 96 6.83 -7.85 -11.35
N ILE A 97 5.52 -7.93 -11.55
CA ILE A 97 4.59 -8.50 -10.57
C ILE A 97 5.00 -9.94 -10.21
N SER A 98 5.26 -10.79 -11.21
CA SER A 98 5.69 -12.17 -10.97
C SER A 98 7.04 -12.26 -10.26
N CYS A 99 8.01 -11.43 -10.62
CA CYS A 99 9.33 -11.39 -9.97
C CYS A 99 9.25 -10.90 -8.52
N SER A 100 8.43 -9.88 -8.25
CA SER A 100 8.17 -9.39 -6.89
C SER A 100 7.48 -10.45 -6.03
N GLN A 101 6.50 -11.18 -6.59
CA GLN A 101 5.85 -12.29 -5.88
C GLN A 101 6.86 -13.40 -5.53
N ALA A 102 7.72 -13.79 -6.47
CA ALA A 102 8.78 -14.78 -6.20
C ALA A 102 9.78 -14.30 -5.13
N ALA A 103 10.06 -13.00 -5.07
CA ALA A 103 10.89 -12.41 -4.02
C ALA A 103 10.19 -12.46 -2.65
N THR A 104 8.87 -12.25 -2.61
CA THR A 104 8.06 -12.42 -1.40
C THR A 104 8.03 -13.87 -0.91
N GLU A 105 7.86 -14.84 -1.81
CA GLU A 105 7.89 -16.27 -1.49
C GLU A 105 9.24 -16.72 -0.90
N GLN A 106 10.33 -16.02 -1.24
CA GLN A 106 11.67 -16.24 -0.68
C GLN A 106 11.95 -15.43 0.60
N GLY A 107 10.98 -14.64 1.07
CA GLY A 107 11.15 -13.78 2.24
C GLY A 107 12.10 -12.60 2.01
N LEU A 108 12.39 -12.25 0.75
CA LEU A 108 13.25 -11.12 0.39
C LEU A 108 12.49 -9.79 0.45
N ILE A 109 11.21 -9.80 0.09
CA ILE A 109 10.31 -8.64 0.17
C ILE A 109 9.15 -9.02 1.09
N PRO A 110 8.81 -8.21 2.12
CA PRO A 110 7.61 -8.45 2.89
C PRO A 110 6.39 -8.47 1.97
N SER A 111 5.45 -9.39 2.19
CA SER A 111 4.19 -9.38 1.45
C SER A 111 3.48 -8.06 1.76
N SER A 112 3.37 -7.19 0.76
CA SER A 112 2.55 -5.98 0.86
C SER A 112 1.07 -6.28 0.57
N LEU A 113 0.81 -7.43 -0.07
CA LEU A 113 -0.53 -7.96 -0.24
C LEU A 113 -0.96 -8.68 1.04
N PRO A 114 -2.18 -8.45 1.53
CA PRO A 114 -2.71 -9.23 2.64
C PRO A 114 -2.73 -10.71 2.26
N SER A 115 -2.29 -11.55 3.19
CA SER A 115 -2.46 -13.00 3.12
C SER A 115 -3.93 -13.39 3.03
N ARG A 116 -4.22 -14.63 2.64
CA ARG A 116 -5.59 -15.13 2.58
C ARG A 116 -6.30 -14.99 3.94
N ASP A 117 -5.64 -15.38 5.04
CA ASP A 117 -6.20 -15.27 6.39
C ASP A 117 -6.49 -13.81 6.78
N GLU A 118 -5.63 -12.87 6.36
CA GLU A 118 -5.88 -11.43 6.53
C GLU A 118 -7.07 -10.96 5.69
N LEU A 119 -7.21 -11.41 4.45
CA LEU A 119 -8.36 -11.08 3.60
C LEU A 119 -9.66 -11.68 4.16
N GLU A 120 -9.64 -12.92 4.68
CA GLU A 120 -10.79 -13.53 5.35
C GLU A 120 -11.18 -12.72 6.60
N THR A 121 -10.18 -12.25 7.36
CA THR A 121 -10.39 -11.36 8.52
C THR A 121 -10.96 -10.01 8.10
N MET A 122 -10.42 -9.38 7.06
CA MET A 122 -10.93 -8.12 6.49
C MET A 122 -12.38 -8.27 6.03
N TYR A 123 -12.71 -9.37 5.34
CA TYR A 123 -14.07 -9.66 4.90
C TYR A 123 -15.04 -9.75 6.08
N ALA A 124 -14.69 -10.52 7.12
CA ALA A 124 -15.53 -10.65 8.32
C ALA A 124 -15.71 -9.30 9.05
N ILE A 125 -14.67 -8.47 9.10
CA ILE A 125 -14.77 -7.12 9.67
C ILE A 125 -15.69 -6.24 8.82
N ASN A 126 -15.60 -6.30 7.50
CA ASN A 126 -16.49 -5.57 6.60
C ASN A 126 -17.95 -6.01 6.76
N GLU A 127 -18.23 -7.29 7.01
CA GLU A 127 -19.60 -7.73 7.34
C GLU A 127 -20.12 -7.09 8.64
N LEU A 128 -19.28 -6.99 9.67
CA LEU A 128 -19.62 -6.30 10.92
C LEU A 128 -19.87 -4.80 10.71
N ILE A 129 -19.04 -4.15 9.88
CA ILE A 129 -19.23 -2.73 9.52
C ILE A 129 -20.55 -2.55 8.78
N SER A 130 -20.78 -3.35 7.73
CA SER A 130 -21.98 -3.23 6.89
C SER A 130 -23.25 -3.41 7.72
N ALA A 131 -23.27 -4.37 8.66
CA ALA A 131 -24.40 -4.54 9.58
C ALA A 131 -24.60 -3.32 10.48
N CYS A 132 -23.54 -2.78 11.09
CA CYS A 132 -23.62 -1.58 11.93
C CYS A 132 -24.11 -0.35 11.15
N LEU A 133 -23.62 -0.16 9.93
CA LEU A 133 -24.04 0.94 9.07
C LEU A 133 -25.53 0.85 8.75
N ALA A 134 -26.01 -0.34 8.39
CA ALA A 134 -27.43 -0.58 8.14
C ALA A 134 -28.30 -0.32 9.38
N ASP A 135 -27.86 -0.74 10.58
CA ASP A 135 -28.56 -0.49 11.86
C ASP A 135 -28.67 1.01 12.21
N HIS A 136 -27.80 1.84 11.63
CA HIS A 136 -27.80 3.29 11.78
C HIS A 136 -28.41 4.03 10.58
N ASP A 137 -29.14 3.32 9.71
CA ASP A 137 -29.78 3.85 8.51
C ASP A 137 -28.78 4.48 7.50
N TYR A 138 -27.50 4.12 7.56
CA TYR A 138 -26.54 4.51 6.53
C TYR A 138 -26.70 3.62 5.29
N PRO A 139 -26.44 4.17 4.08
CA PRO A 139 -26.47 3.39 2.86
C PRO A 139 -25.34 2.34 2.88
N THR A 140 -25.68 1.13 2.46
CA THR A 140 -24.76 0.00 2.35
C THR A 140 -24.87 -0.66 0.98
N VAL A 141 -23.83 -1.42 0.60
CA VAL A 141 -23.83 -2.27 -0.59
C VAL A 141 -23.77 -3.73 -0.15
N ASP A 142 -24.48 -4.59 -0.88
CA ASP A 142 -24.47 -6.02 -0.61
C ASP A 142 -23.05 -6.58 -0.67
N ALA A 143 -22.72 -7.44 0.30
CA ALA A 143 -21.44 -8.11 0.33
C ALA A 143 -21.30 -9.06 -0.88
N PRO A 144 -20.14 -9.09 -1.57
CA PRO A 144 -19.84 -10.16 -2.51
C PRO A 144 -19.69 -11.49 -1.77
N SER A 145 -19.55 -12.61 -2.48
CA SER A 145 -19.14 -13.84 -1.79
C SER A 145 -17.71 -13.72 -1.26
N LEU A 146 -17.38 -14.46 -0.19
CA LEU A 146 -16.01 -14.51 0.32
C LEU A 146 -15.01 -14.86 -0.79
N GLU A 147 -15.28 -15.88 -1.60
CA GLU A 147 -14.38 -16.27 -2.69
C GLU A 147 -14.19 -15.14 -3.72
N GLN A 148 -15.23 -14.39 -4.07
CA GLN A 148 -15.09 -13.23 -4.95
C GLN A 148 -14.22 -12.12 -4.32
N PHE A 149 -14.35 -11.90 -3.02
CA PHE A 149 -13.53 -10.94 -2.29
C PHE A 149 -12.06 -11.37 -2.27
N LEU A 150 -11.80 -12.64 -1.98
CA LEU A 150 -10.44 -13.22 -1.96
C LEU A 150 -9.79 -13.17 -3.35
N ASP A 151 -10.52 -13.54 -4.41
CA ASP A 151 -10.06 -13.48 -5.80
C ASP A 151 -9.70 -12.05 -6.23
N SER A 152 -10.33 -11.04 -5.63
CA SER A 152 -10.04 -9.63 -5.90
C SER A 152 -8.85 -9.06 -5.13
N GLY A 153 -8.28 -9.81 -4.19
CA GLY A 153 -7.31 -9.29 -3.24
C GLY A 153 -7.89 -8.28 -2.24
N GLY A 154 -9.19 -8.37 -1.96
CA GLY A 154 -9.91 -7.50 -1.02
C GLY A 154 -10.25 -6.10 -1.53
N LEU A 155 -10.17 -5.86 -2.85
CA LEU A 155 -10.38 -4.53 -3.45
C LEU A 155 -11.84 -4.23 -3.82
N THR A 156 -12.70 -5.25 -3.90
CA THR A 156 -14.04 -5.10 -4.49
C THR A 156 -15.13 -4.67 -3.52
N TRP A 157 -14.86 -4.59 -2.21
CA TRP A 157 -15.90 -4.30 -1.24
C TRP A 157 -15.39 -3.57 0.00
N ASP A 158 -15.87 -2.34 0.16
CA ASP A 158 -15.65 -1.47 1.31
C ASP A 158 -16.99 -0.80 1.71
N PRO A 159 -17.62 -1.24 2.80
CA PRO A 159 -18.87 -0.66 3.28
C PRO A 159 -18.78 0.80 3.72
N PHE A 160 -17.61 1.27 4.19
CA PHE A 160 -17.43 2.67 4.61
C PHE A 160 -17.43 3.59 3.40
N LEU A 161 -16.76 3.21 2.30
CA LEU A 161 -16.80 3.99 1.06
C LEU A 161 -18.23 4.12 0.51
N ALA A 162 -19.01 3.04 0.53
CA ALA A 162 -20.41 3.08 0.11
C ALA A 162 -21.26 4.02 0.99
N ALA A 163 -21.07 3.98 2.31
CA ALA A 163 -21.78 4.87 3.23
C ALA A 163 -21.38 6.34 3.04
N LEU A 164 -20.08 6.61 2.84
CA LEU A 164 -19.59 7.94 2.51
C LEU A 164 -20.26 8.45 1.23
N GLU A 165 -20.19 7.70 0.12
CA GLU A 165 -20.79 8.09 -1.16
C GLU A 165 -22.29 8.43 -1.03
N GLY A 166 -23.03 7.65 -0.25
CA GLY A 166 -24.45 7.91 -0.03
C GLY A 166 -24.75 9.12 0.85
N ILE A 167 -23.86 9.47 1.80
CA ILE A 167 -23.96 10.73 2.56
C ILE A 167 -23.81 11.92 1.58
N TRP A 168 -22.81 11.89 0.70
CA TRP A 168 -22.57 12.96 -0.30
C TRP A 168 -23.67 13.10 -1.36
N ALA A 169 -24.37 12.02 -1.67
CA ALA A 169 -25.45 12.03 -2.65
C ALA A 169 -26.72 12.73 -2.14
N THR A 170 -26.82 12.98 -0.83
CA THR A 170 -27.93 13.77 -0.26
C THR A 170 -27.60 15.26 -0.30
N PRO A 171 -28.43 16.13 -0.89
CA PRO A 171 -28.20 17.57 -0.86
C PRO A 171 -28.69 18.14 0.48
N ASP A 172 -27.83 18.16 1.49
CA ASP A 172 -28.08 18.90 2.74
C ASP A 172 -27.24 20.20 2.76
N PRO A 173 -27.83 21.40 2.95
CA PRO A 173 -27.05 22.63 3.06
C PRO A 173 -26.06 22.69 4.24
N ASP A 174 -26.19 21.81 5.23
CA ASP A 174 -25.31 21.73 6.41
C ASP A 174 -24.20 20.67 6.27
N HIS A 175 -23.85 20.26 5.04
CA HIS A 175 -22.81 19.26 4.77
C HIS A 175 -21.52 19.57 5.53
N ALA A 176 -21.33 18.81 6.60
CA ALA A 176 -20.09 18.74 7.31
C ALA A 176 -19.05 18.17 6.32
N GLY A 177 -17.87 18.81 6.20
CA GLY A 177 -16.82 18.36 5.29
C GLY A 177 -16.41 16.89 5.46
N TYR A 178 -15.52 16.40 4.59
CA TYR A 178 -15.06 15.00 4.56
C TYR A 178 -14.66 14.47 5.96
N ASP A 179 -13.87 15.26 6.68
CA ASP A 179 -13.39 14.92 8.02
C ASP A 179 -14.51 14.71 9.05
N THR A 180 -15.66 15.36 8.86
CA THR A 180 -16.80 15.25 9.77
C THR A 180 -17.74 14.10 9.43
N ALA A 181 -17.92 13.76 8.15
CA ALA A 181 -18.71 12.61 7.72
C ALA A 181 -18.01 11.29 8.08
N GLU A 182 -16.71 11.19 7.79
CA GLU A 182 -15.90 10.03 8.16
C GLU A 182 -15.83 9.85 9.69
N ALA A 183 -15.57 10.94 10.44
CA ALA A 183 -15.58 10.88 11.91
C ALA A 183 -16.97 10.53 12.48
N GLN A 184 -18.06 10.86 11.79
CA GLN A 184 -19.41 10.48 12.21
C GLN A 184 -19.65 8.98 12.00
N LEU A 185 -19.25 8.43 10.86
CA LEU A 185 -19.32 6.98 10.60
C LEU A 185 -18.51 6.19 11.63
N TYR A 186 -17.29 6.61 11.95
CA TYR A 186 -16.48 5.95 12.98
C TYR A 186 -17.07 6.07 14.39
N ARG A 187 -17.73 7.18 14.71
CA ARG A 187 -18.43 7.35 16.00
C ARG A 187 -19.69 6.48 16.09
N SER A 188 -20.39 6.28 14.98
CA SER A 188 -21.56 5.40 14.90
C SER A 188 -21.16 3.92 15.01
N CYS A 189 -20.02 3.53 14.42
CA CYS A 189 -19.55 2.14 14.38
C CYS A 189 -18.17 1.93 15.04
N PRO A 190 -18.02 2.21 16.36
CA PRO A 190 -16.71 2.22 17.01
C PRO A 190 -16.09 0.83 17.14
N GLN A 191 -16.90 -0.22 17.30
CA GLN A 191 -16.41 -1.61 17.38
C GLN A 191 -15.79 -2.05 16.05
N ALA A 192 -16.41 -1.65 14.95
CA ALA A 192 -16.00 -1.99 13.61
C ALA A 192 -14.67 -1.30 13.24
N TYR A 193 -14.52 -0.02 13.63
CA TYR A 193 -13.26 0.71 13.52
C TYR A 193 -12.13 0.10 14.38
N SER A 194 -12.46 -0.31 15.62
CA SER A 194 -11.48 -0.94 16.51
C SER A 194 -10.96 -2.29 15.99
N ALA A 195 -11.75 -2.99 15.17
CA ALA A 195 -11.35 -4.25 14.56
C ALA A 195 -10.36 -4.06 13.39
N TRP A 196 -10.39 -2.90 12.71
CA TRP A 196 -9.44 -2.56 11.64
C TRP A 196 -8.06 -2.14 12.15
N LEU A 197 -8.00 -1.49 13.31
CA LEU A 197 -6.78 -0.92 13.88
C LEU A 197 -5.59 -1.92 13.90
N PRO A 198 -5.75 -3.17 14.39
CA PRO A 198 -4.67 -4.15 14.37
C PRO A 198 -4.14 -4.45 12.96
N LEU A 199 -5.00 -4.52 11.95
CA LEU A 199 -4.62 -4.79 10.56
C LEU A 199 -3.83 -3.64 9.91
N LEU A 200 -3.95 -2.43 10.46
CA LEU A 200 -3.24 -1.23 9.99
C LEU A 200 -1.90 -1.02 10.73
N THR A 201 -1.76 -1.54 11.94
CA THR A 201 -0.56 -1.33 12.77
C THR A 201 0.48 -2.43 12.69
N ASP A 202 0.12 -3.62 12.19
CA ASP A 202 1.00 -4.79 12.10
C ASP A 202 1.70 -4.95 10.72
N ARG A 203 1.60 -3.95 9.83
CA ARG A 203 2.33 -3.88 8.55
C ARG A 203 3.58 -3.01 8.63
#